data_AF-A0A925LUB8-F1
#
_entry.id   AF-A0A925LUB8-F1
#
_cell.length_a   1.000
_cell.length_b   1.000
_cell.length_c   1.000
_cell.angle_alpha   90.00
_cell.angle_beta   90.00
_cell.angle_gamma   90.00
#
_symmetry.space_group_name_H-M   'P 1'
#
loop_
_entity.id
_entity.type
_entity.pdbx_description
1 polymer ?
#
loop_
_entity_poly.entity_id
_entity_poly.type
_entity_poly.pdbx_seq_one_letter_code
_entity_poly.pdbx_strand_id
1 'polypeptide(L)'
;MITLTHVDGTRLYQGENSAELGFLTYYVSDAQMPTAQLPAILTIDQAWSDAALLGYFLILKTQPTDIRVFAEVVAAFGFGAPKHASFVWVQYESSPPKITATYQLDLEPGEIGEHVVIATGAIFRFGNYGLPFMPRGLVQPVSTEGGGIHQFRFEYPLNYPSDRPDDVPPEIPRPSGTGVNVPLLGPQRYTLQSLALVGDFSNNSSQGLDIGLRYFYEQGGRVASQYYPIFAPPANGYQVEFQINWDPLALLDPKRSWMKFTGNAYIVTITGEGQGRIEVAANGNVLPSWLRTIYGKALWLRPVLEGEHAARLVMQPRPGDNPNEPAYYMVPDGDYELLAEPTAALADAPAQLNLLCGLAGTESIGFSPGTCAAPLTMIRFHPWKPAFAPVFPLTDASGGTAASGAFRSQALASSPLLDDTWPTAWLSVAPSGAVANTEAVYYAQPEQAALYDAGQDAPAANILQLFQAPVAVFDSDSLDHSYPVAIYAGLADGKVSGGFPAGDVRRFEMQILNHFRKETMSGILAAQRVLVAAKDKAGRRRSQAPPPLVTTT
;
A
#
# COMPACT_ATOMS: atom_id res chain seq x y z
N MET A 1 25.23 0.13 -20.97
CA MET A 1 24.71 1.16 -21.90
C MET A 1 23.44 0.61 -22.53
N ILE A 2 22.35 1.38 -22.55
CA ILE A 2 21.09 0.96 -23.17
C ILE A 2 21.13 1.34 -24.65
N THR A 3 20.89 0.38 -25.53
CA THR A 3 20.82 0.57 -26.98
C THR A 3 19.40 0.34 -27.47
N LEU A 4 19.00 1.14 -28.45
CA LEU A 4 17.72 1.06 -29.13
C LEU A 4 17.96 0.72 -30.61
N THR A 5 17.23 -0.26 -31.13
CA THR A 5 17.36 -0.73 -32.52
C THR A 5 16.28 -0.08 -33.36
N HIS A 6 16.67 0.49 -34.51
CA HIS A 6 15.73 1.11 -35.44
C HIS A 6 14.74 0.07 -35.98
N VAL A 7 13.45 0.44 -36.01
CA VAL A 7 12.40 -0.37 -36.63
C VAL A 7 12.28 0.03 -38.09
N ASP A 8 12.77 -0.83 -38.98
CA ASP A 8 12.87 -0.59 -40.43
C ASP A 8 11.61 0.07 -41.03
N GLY A 9 11.83 1.14 -41.79
CA GLY A 9 10.77 1.87 -42.48
C GLY A 9 9.94 2.79 -41.59
N THR A 10 10.25 2.89 -40.30
CA THR A 10 9.53 3.74 -39.34
C THR A 10 10.45 4.80 -38.72
N ARG A 11 9.90 5.60 -37.81
CA ARG A 11 10.66 6.57 -36.98
C ARG A 11 10.88 6.07 -35.55
N LEU A 12 10.54 4.81 -35.27
CA LEU A 12 10.59 4.22 -33.95
C LEU A 12 11.89 3.42 -33.78
N TYR A 13 12.45 3.50 -32.58
CA TYR A 13 13.50 2.63 -32.10
C TYR A 13 12.96 1.82 -30.94
N GLN A 14 13.28 0.53 -30.89
CA GLN A 14 12.87 -0.36 -29.80
C GLN A 14 14.05 -0.70 -28.90
N GLY A 15 13.82 -0.68 -27.59
CA GLY A 15 14.76 -1.22 -26.62
C GLY A 15 14.81 -2.75 -26.68
N GLU A 16 15.76 -3.32 -25.94
CA GLU A 16 15.89 -4.77 -25.81
C GLU A 16 14.65 -5.39 -25.14
N ASN A 17 14.29 -6.59 -25.59
CA ASN A 17 13.22 -7.36 -24.98
C ASN A 17 13.58 -7.70 -23.54
N SER A 18 12.62 -7.52 -22.63
CA SER A 18 12.76 -7.93 -21.24
C SER A 18 11.52 -8.68 -20.79
N ALA A 19 11.73 -9.72 -19.99
CA ALA A 19 10.63 -10.46 -19.36
C ALA A 19 9.99 -9.68 -18.20
N GLU A 20 10.68 -8.67 -17.67
CA GLU A 20 10.15 -7.81 -16.61
C GLU A 20 9.20 -6.75 -17.20
N LEU A 21 8.31 -6.21 -16.36
CA LEU A 21 7.43 -5.11 -16.74
C LEU A 21 8.21 -3.84 -17.07
N GLY A 22 7.65 -3.03 -17.97
CA GLY A 22 8.26 -1.83 -18.50
C GLY A 22 9.04 -2.12 -19.79
N PHE A 23 8.68 -1.41 -20.85
CA PHE A 23 9.31 -1.47 -22.17
C PHE A 23 9.57 -0.06 -22.68
N LEU A 24 10.77 0.18 -23.21
CA LEU A 24 11.19 1.50 -23.70
C LEU A 24 11.33 1.48 -25.22
N THR A 25 10.82 2.54 -25.83
CA THR A 25 11.07 2.86 -27.23
C THR A 25 11.44 4.34 -27.34
N TYR A 26 12.00 4.74 -28.48
CA TYR A 26 12.24 6.14 -28.79
C TYR A 26 11.63 6.48 -30.14
N TYR A 27 10.80 7.52 -30.18
CA TYR A 27 10.15 7.97 -31.42
C TYR A 27 10.74 9.32 -31.85
N VAL A 28 11.40 9.35 -33.01
CA VAL A 28 11.93 10.59 -33.58
C VAL A 28 10.80 11.34 -34.27
N SER A 29 10.28 12.36 -33.59
CA SER A 29 9.09 13.09 -33.99
C SER A 29 9.35 14.19 -35.03
N ASP A 30 10.60 14.62 -35.21
CA ASP A 30 10.92 15.64 -36.21
C ASP A 30 10.71 15.12 -37.64
N ALA A 31 9.61 15.56 -38.26
CA ALA A 31 9.24 15.19 -39.62
C ALA A 31 10.28 15.61 -40.67
N GLN A 32 11.13 16.61 -40.38
CA GLN A 32 12.15 17.08 -41.30
C GLN A 32 13.30 16.09 -41.46
N MET A 33 13.56 15.25 -40.44
CA MET A 33 14.58 14.21 -40.52
C MET A 33 14.09 13.03 -41.37
N PRO A 34 14.69 12.72 -42.53
CA PRO A 34 14.28 11.59 -43.35
C PRO A 34 14.56 10.26 -42.65
N THR A 35 13.64 9.29 -42.75
CA THR A 35 13.81 7.95 -42.14
C THR A 35 15.04 7.20 -42.63
N ALA A 36 15.49 7.46 -43.86
CA ALA A 36 16.70 6.87 -44.43
C ALA A 36 18.01 7.41 -43.81
N GLN A 37 17.95 8.52 -43.07
CA GLN A 37 19.10 9.13 -42.38
C GLN A 37 19.15 8.76 -40.89
N LEU A 38 18.15 8.02 -40.39
CA LEU A 38 18.13 7.54 -39.02
C LEU A 38 19.21 6.47 -38.81
N PRO A 39 20.02 6.55 -37.75
CA PRO A 39 21.00 5.51 -37.44
C PRO A 39 20.31 4.17 -37.17
N ALA A 40 20.95 3.05 -37.53
CA ALA A 40 20.40 1.72 -37.27
C ALA A 40 20.33 1.38 -35.77
N ILE A 41 21.26 1.94 -34.98
CA ILE A 41 21.37 1.76 -33.53
C ILE A 41 21.51 3.14 -32.91
N LEU A 42 20.76 3.36 -31.84
CA LEU A 42 20.75 4.61 -31.08
C LEU A 42 20.98 4.32 -29.59
N THR A 43 21.91 5.01 -28.94
CA THR A 43 22.05 4.95 -27.48
C THR A 43 21.13 5.97 -26.80
N ILE A 44 20.80 5.76 -25.52
CA ILE A 44 20.03 6.75 -24.74
C ILE A 44 20.78 8.10 -24.68
N ASP A 45 22.10 8.07 -24.55
CA ASP A 45 22.96 9.25 -24.56
C ASP A 45 22.82 10.03 -25.87
N GLN A 46 22.87 9.34 -27.02
CA GLN A 46 22.66 9.97 -28.33
C GLN A 46 21.25 10.53 -28.47
N ALA A 47 20.22 9.74 -28.11
CA ALA A 47 18.83 10.20 -28.14
C ALA A 47 18.61 11.45 -27.28
N TRP A 48 19.32 11.55 -26.15
CA TRP A 48 19.26 12.69 -25.24
C TRP A 48 20.00 13.92 -25.77
N SER A 49 21.22 13.76 -26.29
CA SER A 49 22.11 14.90 -26.60
C SER A 49 22.06 15.39 -28.06
N ASP A 50 21.60 14.55 -29.00
CA ASP A 50 21.62 14.91 -30.42
C ASP A 50 20.38 15.73 -30.80
N ALA A 51 20.59 17.02 -31.06
CA ALA A 51 19.54 17.95 -31.47
C ALA A 51 18.92 17.61 -32.85
N ALA A 52 19.53 16.73 -33.65
CA ALA A 52 18.91 16.23 -34.88
C ALA A 52 17.89 15.10 -34.62
N LEU A 53 17.92 14.48 -33.44
CA LEU A 53 17.11 13.32 -33.07
C LEU A 53 15.98 13.67 -32.10
N LEU A 54 15.40 14.87 -32.19
CA LEU A 54 14.33 15.30 -31.27
C LEU A 54 13.11 14.37 -31.32
N GLY A 55 12.67 13.95 -30.15
CA GLY A 55 11.70 12.87 -30.02
C GLY A 55 11.26 12.60 -28.58
N TYR A 56 10.59 11.46 -28.44
CA TYR A 56 10.02 11.02 -27.17
C TYR A 56 10.53 9.64 -26.78
N PHE A 57 11.00 9.50 -25.53
CA PHE A 57 11.09 8.22 -24.85
C PHE A 57 9.66 7.75 -24.54
N LEU A 58 9.16 6.79 -25.32
CA LEU A 58 7.85 6.19 -25.08
C LEU A 58 8.03 4.96 -24.19
N ILE A 59 7.44 5.04 -23.01
CA ILE A 59 7.46 4.02 -21.98
C ILE A 59 6.12 3.27 -22.03
N LEU A 60 6.18 1.95 -22.10
CA LEU A 60 5.02 1.07 -22.13
C LEU A 60 5.06 0.08 -20.97
N LYS A 61 3.91 -0.46 -20.58
CA LYS A 61 3.83 -1.52 -19.57
C LYS A 61 4.52 -2.81 -20.03
N THR A 62 4.33 -3.15 -21.29
CA THR A 62 4.83 -4.38 -21.94
C THR A 62 5.18 -4.09 -23.39
N GLN A 63 6.04 -4.93 -23.97
CA GLN A 63 6.34 -4.86 -25.40
C GLN A 63 5.07 -5.07 -26.26
N PRO A 64 4.83 -4.24 -27.29
CA PRO A 64 3.79 -4.48 -28.28
C PRO A 64 4.00 -5.81 -29.02
N THR A 65 2.94 -6.58 -29.24
CA THR A 65 3.00 -7.84 -30.00
C THR A 65 3.52 -7.64 -31.42
N ASP A 66 3.16 -6.51 -32.04
CA ASP A 66 3.69 -6.06 -33.32
C ASP A 66 4.21 -4.63 -33.18
N ILE A 67 5.53 -4.48 -33.20
CA ILE A 67 6.19 -3.19 -33.00
C ILE A 67 5.99 -2.24 -34.20
N ARG A 68 5.78 -2.76 -35.41
CA ARG A 68 5.54 -1.93 -36.60
C ARG A 68 4.13 -1.33 -36.55
N VAL A 69 3.14 -2.13 -36.18
CA VAL A 69 1.77 -1.64 -35.94
C VAL A 69 1.77 -0.57 -34.84
N PHE A 70 2.51 -0.79 -33.75
CA PHE A 70 2.66 0.24 -32.72
C PHE A 70 3.31 1.52 -33.26
N ALA A 71 4.35 1.41 -34.09
CA ALA A 71 4.99 2.57 -34.72
C ALA A 71 4.01 3.37 -35.61
N GLU A 72 3.13 2.70 -36.34
CA GLU A 72 2.06 3.34 -37.12
C GLU A 72 1.05 4.07 -36.22
N VAL A 73 0.63 3.44 -35.11
CA VAL A 73 -0.27 4.06 -34.12
C VAL A 73 0.38 5.29 -33.49
N VAL A 74 1.67 5.24 -33.14
CA VAL A 74 2.42 6.38 -32.60
C VAL A 74 2.51 7.52 -33.61
N ALA A 75 2.81 7.21 -34.87
CA ALA A 75 2.86 8.21 -35.93
C ALA A 75 1.49 8.87 -36.17
N ALA A 76 0.41 8.10 -36.12
CA ALA A 76 -0.95 8.59 -36.27
C ALA A 76 -1.44 9.40 -35.06
N PHE A 77 -0.98 9.07 -33.84
CA PHE A 77 -1.35 9.80 -32.62
C PHE A 77 -0.85 11.26 -32.64
N GLY A 78 0.34 11.50 -33.21
CA GLY A 78 0.82 12.85 -33.49
C GLY A 78 1.26 13.65 -32.26
N PHE A 79 2.24 13.15 -31.52
CA PHE A 79 2.78 13.80 -30.31
C PHE A 79 3.32 15.24 -30.49
N GLY A 80 3.51 15.72 -31.73
CA GLY A 80 4.21 16.97 -32.03
C GLY A 80 5.73 16.80 -32.00
N ALA A 81 6.48 17.87 -32.27
CA ALA A 81 7.94 17.88 -32.16
C ALA A 81 8.34 18.63 -30.87
N PRO A 82 8.97 17.96 -29.90
CA PRO A 82 9.40 18.62 -28.67
C PRO A 82 10.66 19.45 -28.94
N LYS A 83 10.98 20.39 -28.04
CA LYS A 83 12.19 21.21 -28.15
C LYS A 83 13.45 20.49 -27.66
N HIS A 84 13.28 19.39 -26.94
CA HIS A 84 14.33 18.50 -26.46
C HIS A 84 13.78 17.06 -26.37
N ALA A 85 14.63 16.04 -26.28
CA ALA A 85 14.21 14.67 -25.98
C ALA A 85 13.31 14.63 -24.74
N SER A 86 12.08 14.14 -24.90
CA SER A 86 10.98 14.26 -23.93
C SER A 86 10.43 12.88 -23.53
N PHE A 87 9.49 12.81 -22.58
CA PHE A 87 9.02 11.53 -22.03
C PHE A 87 7.51 11.36 -22.19
N VAL A 88 7.08 10.15 -22.53
CA VAL A 88 5.66 9.77 -22.54
C VAL A 88 5.48 8.37 -21.98
N TRP A 89 4.62 8.21 -20.97
CA TRP A 89 4.11 6.90 -20.56
C TRP A 89 2.83 6.62 -21.34
N VAL A 90 2.82 5.54 -22.10
CA VAL A 90 1.79 5.21 -23.09
C VAL A 90 1.02 3.98 -22.66
N GLN A 91 -0.30 4.11 -22.55
CA GLN A 91 -1.20 2.97 -22.45
C GLN A 91 -1.64 2.56 -23.87
N TYR A 92 -1.22 1.37 -24.28
CA TYR A 92 -1.46 0.81 -25.61
C TYR A 92 -2.32 -0.45 -25.53
N GLU A 93 -3.40 -0.47 -26.31
CA GLU A 93 -4.21 -1.68 -26.55
C GLU A 93 -3.83 -2.26 -27.91
N SER A 94 -3.60 -3.57 -27.99
CA SER A 94 -3.22 -4.24 -29.24
C SER A 94 -4.41 -4.67 -30.11
N SER A 95 -5.63 -4.62 -29.59
CA SER A 95 -6.83 -5.11 -30.29
C SER A 95 -8.11 -4.36 -29.87
N PRO A 96 -8.57 -3.36 -30.65
CA PRO A 96 -7.88 -2.79 -31.81
C PRO A 96 -6.61 -2.00 -31.39
N PRO A 97 -5.57 -1.95 -32.24
CA PRO A 97 -4.38 -1.15 -32.00
C PRO A 97 -4.70 0.32 -31.76
N LYS A 98 -4.48 0.83 -30.54
CA LYS A 98 -4.65 2.27 -30.23
C LYS A 98 -3.92 2.66 -28.95
N ILE A 99 -3.57 3.93 -28.86
CA ILE A 99 -3.16 4.58 -27.60
C ILE A 99 -4.44 5.06 -26.89
N THR A 100 -4.65 4.63 -25.66
CA THR A 100 -5.85 4.97 -24.87
C THR A 100 -5.62 6.06 -23.84
N ALA A 101 -4.39 6.20 -23.35
CA ALA A 101 -4.00 7.23 -22.41
C ALA A 101 -2.50 7.51 -22.51
N THR A 102 -2.11 8.73 -22.14
CA THR A 102 -0.72 9.18 -22.13
C THR A 102 -0.44 10.06 -20.92
N TYR A 103 0.75 9.92 -20.35
CA TYR A 103 1.33 10.88 -19.41
C TYR A 103 2.58 11.50 -20.06
N GLN A 104 2.51 12.76 -20.43
CA GLN A 104 3.54 13.42 -21.24
C GLN A 104 4.28 14.50 -20.44
N LEU A 105 5.60 14.55 -20.63
CA LEU A 105 6.49 15.59 -20.13
C LEU A 105 7.34 16.13 -21.27
N ASP A 106 6.96 17.31 -21.76
CA ASP A 106 7.73 18.03 -22.77
C ASP A 106 8.88 18.79 -22.13
N LEU A 107 10.06 18.63 -22.71
CA LEU A 107 11.29 19.26 -22.26
C LEU A 107 11.78 20.30 -23.27
N GLU A 108 12.53 21.28 -22.78
CA GLU A 108 13.20 22.29 -23.59
C GLU A 108 14.59 22.63 -23.04
N PRO A 109 15.50 23.16 -23.89
CA PRO A 109 16.74 23.75 -23.40
C PRO A 109 16.43 24.91 -22.44
N GLY A 110 17.15 24.96 -21.32
CA GLY A 110 17.12 26.08 -20.38
C GLY A 110 17.78 27.33 -20.96
N GLU A 111 17.63 28.46 -20.28
CA GLU A 111 18.09 29.78 -20.78
C GLU A 111 19.60 29.87 -21.03
N ILE A 112 20.38 29.11 -20.26
CA ILE A 112 21.86 29.06 -20.37
C ILE A 112 22.30 27.97 -21.38
N GLY A 113 21.38 27.24 -22.00
CA GLY A 113 21.66 26.24 -23.04
C GLY A 113 22.36 24.95 -22.56
N GLU A 114 22.97 24.96 -21.38
CA GLU A 114 23.68 23.81 -20.78
C GLU A 114 22.77 22.85 -19.99
N HIS A 115 21.51 23.24 -19.78
CA HIS A 115 20.58 22.50 -18.93
C HIS A 115 19.28 22.20 -19.70
N VAL A 116 18.63 21.10 -19.34
CA VAL A 116 17.31 20.73 -19.89
C VAL A 116 16.29 20.92 -18.80
N VAL A 117 15.16 21.54 -19.13
CA VAL A 117 14.10 21.84 -18.17
C VAL A 117 12.75 21.36 -18.66
N ILE A 118 11.82 21.17 -17.72
CA ILE A 118 10.41 20.90 -18.02
C ILE A 118 9.81 22.14 -18.69
N ALA A 119 9.34 22.02 -19.92
CA ALA A 119 8.83 23.13 -20.71
C ALA A 119 7.48 23.62 -20.19
N THR A 120 6.56 22.69 -19.94
CA THR A 120 5.22 22.97 -19.41
C THR A 120 4.97 22.11 -18.19
N GLY A 121 4.39 22.71 -17.15
CA GLY A 121 4.02 21.97 -15.94
C GLY A 121 3.01 20.87 -16.26
N ALA A 122 3.15 19.73 -15.61
CA ALA A 122 2.24 18.60 -15.77
C ALA A 122 1.86 18.03 -14.40
N ILE A 123 0.71 17.37 -14.30
CA ILE A 123 0.32 16.61 -13.11
C ILE A 123 -0.05 15.22 -13.55
N PHE A 124 0.73 14.23 -13.12
CA PHE A 124 0.42 12.84 -13.38
C PHE A 124 -0.62 12.40 -12.35
N ARG A 125 -1.83 12.12 -12.83
CA ARG A 125 -2.96 11.74 -11.97
C ARG A 125 -3.05 10.23 -11.82
N PHE A 126 -3.23 9.81 -10.57
CA PHE A 126 -3.42 8.42 -10.15
C PHE A 126 -4.73 8.34 -9.37
N GLY A 127 -5.85 8.44 -10.09
CA GLY A 127 -7.17 8.71 -9.49
C GLY A 127 -7.18 10.03 -8.73
N ASN A 128 -7.31 9.96 -7.40
CA ASN A 128 -7.36 11.15 -6.53
C ASN A 128 -5.98 11.70 -6.16
N TYR A 129 -4.90 10.96 -6.46
CA TYR A 129 -3.53 11.39 -6.19
C TYR A 129 -2.93 12.07 -7.42
N GLY A 130 -2.00 12.99 -7.21
CA GLY A 130 -1.29 13.69 -8.28
C GLY A 130 0.19 13.82 -7.97
N LEU A 131 1.06 13.52 -8.93
CA LEU A 131 2.47 13.85 -8.88
C LEU A 131 2.75 15.04 -9.81
N PRO A 132 3.00 16.24 -9.25
CA PRO A 132 3.25 17.42 -10.07
C PRO A 132 4.69 17.43 -10.61
N PHE A 133 4.83 17.86 -11.85
CA PHE A 133 6.08 18.23 -12.50
C PHE A 133 6.00 19.72 -12.80
N MET A 134 6.87 20.49 -12.17
CA MET A 134 6.80 21.95 -12.24
C MET A 134 7.51 22.47 -13.50
N PRO A 135 6.96 23.51 -14.16
CA PRO A 135 7.67 24.14 -15.27
C PRO A 135 9.01 24.69 -14.79
N ARG A 136 10.01 24.67 -15.68
CA ARG A 136 11.41 25.03 -15.41
C ARG A 136 12.13 24.12 -14.39
N GLY A 137 11.53 23.03 -13.94
CA GLY A 137 12.24 22.00 -13.16
C GLY A 137 13.36 21.38 -13.98
N LEU A 138 14.55 21.25 -13.38
CA LEU A 138 15.75 20.76 -14.05
C LEU A 138 15.65 19.24 -14.29
N VAL A 139 16.02 18.79 -15.49
CA VAL A 139 16.10 17.37 -15.83
C VAL A 139 17.55 16.98 -16.04
N GLN A 140 18.05 16.10 -15.18
CA GLN A 140 19.44 15.64 -15.22
C GLN A 140 19.49 14.16 -15.65
N PRO A 141 20.24 13.83 -16.71
CA PRO A 141 20.64 12.45 -16.94
C PRO A 141 21.68 12.03 -15.88
N VAL A 142 21.50 10.85 -15.32
CA VAL A 142 22.45 10.24 -14.37
C VAL A 142 23.15 9.09 -15.08
N SER A 143 24.46 9.19 -15.20
CA SER A 143 25.30 8.22 -15.91
C SER A 143 26.08 7.32 -14.94
N THR A 144 26.44 6.12 -15.39
CA THR A 144 27.35 5.24 -14.62
C THR A 144 28.81 5.67 -14.81
N GLU A 145 29.73 5.20 -13.96
CA GLU A 145 31.19 5.46 -14.12
C GLU A 145 31.74 4.97 -15.47
N GLY A 146 31.14 3.92 -16.05
CA GLY A 146 31.50 3.41 -17.38
C GLY A 146 30.84 4.14 -18.55
N GLY A 147 30.16 5.26 -18.29
CA GLY A 147 29.33 5.97 -19.27
C GLY A 147 27.95 5.35 -19.46
N GLY A 148 27.08 6.05 -20.16
CA GLY A 148 25.71 5.60 -20.39
C GLY A 148 24.73 6.07 -19.32
N ILE A 149 23.64 6.70 -19.77
CA ILE A 149 22.54 7.13 -18.91
C ILE A 149 21.80 5.90 -18.39
N HIS A 150 21.62 5.81 -17.07
CA HIS A 150 20.84 4.73 -16.42
C HIS A 150 19.62 5.22 -15.65
N GLN A 151 19.47 6.54 -15.49
CA GLN A 151 18.36 7.16 -14.80
C GLN A 151 18.21 8.61 -15.27
N PHE A 152 16.99 9.13 -15.23
CA PHE A 152 16.73 10.57 -15.29
C PHE A 152 16.23 11.07 -13.95
N ARG A 153 16.67 12.26 -13.55
CA ARG A 153 16.21 12.95 -12.35
C ARG A 153 15.52 14.25 -12.74
N PHE A 154 14.28 14.40 -12.30
CA PHE A 154 13.44 15.58 -12.48
C PHE A 154 13.43 16.34 -11.16
N GLU A 155 14.22 17.40 -11.07
CA GLU A 155 14.32 18.25 -9.89
C GLU A 155 13.18 19.27 -9.87
N TYR A 156 12.65 19.53 -8.67
CA TYR A 156 11.73 20.65 -8.49
C TYR A 156 12.51 21.96 -8.58
N PRO A 157 11.99 23.00 -9.26
CA PRO A 157 12.66 24.27 -9.34
C PRO A 157 12.77 24.84 -7.93
N LEU A 158 14.01 24.95 -7.44
CA LEU A 158 14.30 25.74 -6.25
C LEU A 158 14.20 27.21 -6.67
N ASN A 159 12.98 27.74 -6.73
CA ASN A 159 12.78 29.18 -6.71
C ASN A 159 13.15 29.65 -5.29
N TYR A 160 14.45 29.81 -5.04
CA TYR A 160 14.85 30.78 -4.03
C TYR A 160 14.28 32.13 -4.49
N PRO A 161 13.63 32.91 -3.60
CA PRO A 161 13.33 34.30 -3.91
C PRO A 161 14.59 34.95 -4.49
N SER A 162 14.44 35.83 -5.47
CA SER A 162 15.52 36.69 -5.99
C SER A 162 16.27 37.41 -4.87
N ASP A 163 15.61 37.54 -3.73
CA ASP A 163 16.05 38.14 -2.50
C ASP A 163 16.43 37.00 -1.54
N ARG A 164 17.44 36.22 -1.90
CA ARG A 164 18.11 35.35 -0.92
C ARG A 164 18.64 36.29 0.17
N PRO A 165 18.16 36.23 1.41
CA PRO A 165 18.68 37.12 2.42
C PRO A 165 20.15 36.74 2.68
N ASP A 166 21.01 37.75 2.80
CA ASP A 166 22.49 37.62 2.81
C ASP A 166 23.03 36.71 3.94
N ASP A 167 22.17 36.34 4.86
CA ASP A 167 22.40 35.51 6.04
C ASP A 167 22.11 34.02 5.84
N VAL A 168 21.55 33.59 4.69
CA VAL A 168 21.36 32.16 4.39
C VAL A 168 22.69 31.57 3.89
N PRO A 169 23.37 30.73 4.68
CA PRO A 169 24.72 30.27 4.36
C PRO A 169 24.77 29.60 2.98
N PRO A 170 25.82 29.81 2.16
CA PRO A 170 26.05 29.10 0.90
C PRO A 170 26.07 27.57 1.03
N GLU A 171 26.06 27.08 2.26
CA GLU A 171 26.20 25.68 2.67
C GLU A 171 24.87 24.96 2.92
N ILE A 172 23.68 25.57 2.76
CA ILE A 172 22.44 24.77 2.78
C ILE A 172 22.52 23.80 1.59
N PRO A 173 22.72 22.49 1.84
CA PRO A 173 22.93 21.56 0.76
C PRO A 173 21.66 21.54 -0.08
N ARG A 174 21.78 21.60 -1.42
CA ARG A 174 20.73 21.03 -2.27
C ARG A 174 20.57 19.59 -1.76
N PRO A 175 19.42 19.20 -1.19
CA PRO A 175 19.35 17.89 -0.59
C PRO A 175 19.55 16.89 -1.74
N SER A 176 20.64 16.15 -1.68
CA SER A 176 20.97 15.20 -2.74
C SER A 176 19.84 14.18 -2.81
N GLY A 177 19.11 14.14 -3.92
CA GLY A 177 17.98 13.22 -4.10
C GLY A 177 16.58 13.84 -4.00
N THR A 178 16.42 15.17 -3.92
CA THR A 178 15.10 15.82 -3.99
C THR A 178 14.64 15.99 -5.43
N GLY A 179 13.88 15.02 -5.92
CA GLY A 179 13.27 15.05 -7.24
C GLY A 179 12.55 13.74 -7.54
N VAL A 180 11.93 13.67 -8.71
CA VAL A 180 11.40 12.41 -9.24
C VAL A 180 12.49 11.74 -10.04
N ASN A 181 12.84 10.51 -9.67
CA ASN A 181 13.81 9.69 -10.37
C ASN A 181 13.08 8.69 -11.26
N VAL A 182 13.56 8.51 -12.48
CA VAL A 182 13.05 7.52 -13.44
C VAL A 182 14.22 6.61 -13.80
N PRO A 183 14.39 5.48 -13.09
CA PRO A 183 15.43 4.51 -13.44
C PRO A 183 15.14 3.88 -14.79
N LEU A 184 16.17 3.59 -15.57
CA LEU A 184 16.04 2.91 -16.87
C LEU A 184 16.38 1.41 -16.80
N LEU A 185 16.92 0.96 -15.66
CA LEU A 185 17.40 -0.39 -15.43
C LEU A 185 16.78 -1.00 -14.15
N GLY A 186 16.82 -2.33 -14.08
CA GLY A 186 16.36 -3.11 -12.94
C GLY A 186 14.83 -3.28 -12.87
N PRO A 187 14.33 -3.95 -11.81
CA PRO A 187 12.92 -4.33 -11.68
C PRO A 187 11.94 -3.15 -11.61
N GLN A 188 12.44 -1.98 -11.20
CA GLN A 188 11.67 -0.74 -11.06
C GLN A 188 11.89 0.24 -12.22
N ARG A 189 12.45 -0.21 -13.35
CA ARG A 189 12.65 0.69 -14.49
C ARG A 189 11.34 1.34 -14.94
N TYR A 190 11.44 2.59 -15.31
CA TYR A 190 10.38 3.47 -15.81
C TYR A 190 9.27 3.78 -14.81
N THR A 191 9.44 3.44 -13.52
CA THR A 191 8.58 3.96 -12.45
C THR A 191 9.04 5.37 -12.04
N LEU A 192 8.16 6.08 -11.35
CA LEU A 192 8.42 7.39 -10.77
C LEU A 192 8.78 7.21 -9.30
N GLN A 193 10.05 7.47 -8.96
CA GLN A 193 10.59 7.29 -7.62
C GLN A 193 10.85 8.64 -6.95
N SER A 194 10.30 8.85 -5.76
CA SER A 194 10.47 10.12 -5.04
C SER A 194 10.50 9.88 -3.53
N LEU A 195 10.87 10.90 -2.77
CA LEU A 195 10.50 11.02 -1.36
C LEU A 195 9.25 11.90 -1.24
N ALA A 196 8.40 11.61 -0.26
CA ALA A 196 7.26 12.43 0.07
C ALA A 196 7.02 12.50 1.57
N LEU A 197 6.46 13.62 2.01
CA LEU A 197 6.04 13.88 3.37
C LEU A 197 4.51 13.87 3.43
N VAL A 198 3.95 13.13 4.38
CA VAL A 198 2.50 12.99 4.55
C VAL A 198 2.11 13.23 5.99
N GLY A 199 1.20 14.17 6.22
CA GLY A 199 0.66 14.48 7.55
C GLY A 199 -0.82 14.18 7.72
N ASP A 200 -1.56 13.88 6.64
CA ASP A 200 -2.98 13.55 6.69
C ASP A 200 -3.26 12.20 6.04
N PHE A 201 -3.58 11.21 6.89
CA PHE A 201 -3.95 9.86 6.48
C PHE A 201 -5.46 9.65 6.35
N SER A 202 -6.27 10.70 6.58
CA SER A 202 -7.73 10.61 6.55
C SER A 202 -8.27 10.39 5.14
N ASN A 203 -9.57 10.07 5.04
CA ASN A 203 -10.29 9.97 3.77
C ASN A 203 -10.86 11.32 3.29
N ASN A 204 -10.32 12.45 3.77
CA ASN A 204 -10.69 13.76 3.26
C ASN A 204 -10.23 13.89 1.81
N SER A 205 -11.18 14.00 0.87
CA SER A 205 -10.90 14.04 -0.57
C SER A 205 -10.05 15.23 -1.02
N SER A 206 -9.92 16.28 -0.20
CA SER A 206 -9.14 17.48 -0.54
C SER A 206 -7.68 17.44 -0.09
N GLN A 207 -7.36 16.70 0.97
CA GLN A 207 -6.05 16.79 1.65
C GLN A 207 -5.51 15.45 2.18
N GLY A 208 -6.38 14.46 2.41
CA GLY A 208 -6.00 13.19 3.01
C GLY A 208 -5.55 12.16 1.98
N LEU A 209 -4.70 11.22 2.40
CA LEU A 209 -4.26 10.11 1.55
C LEU A 209 -5.25 8.93 1.46
N ASP A 210 -6.41 8.98 2.12
CA ASP A 210 -7.43 7.92 2.10
C ASP A 210 -6.84 6.55 2.49
N ILE A 211 -6.14 6.49 3.64
CA ILE A 211 -5.48 5.27 4.13
C ILE A 211 -6.35 4.56 5.17
N GLY A 212 -6.94 3.45 4.78
CA GLY A 212 -7.77 2.66 5.69
C GLY A 212 -8.25 1.36 5.08
N LEU A 213 -9.17 0.70 5.77
CA LEU A 213 -9.89 -0.46 5.25
C LEU A 213 -11.27 -0.03 4.75
N ARG A 214 -11.80 -0.71 3.74
CA ARG A 214 -13.13 -0.44 3.20
C ARG A 214 -13.89 -1.74 2.97
N TYR A 215 -15.16 -1.74 3.32
CA TYR A 215 -16.09 -2.82 2.96
C TYR A 215 -17.26 -2.25 2.19
N PHE A 216 -17.79 -3.05 1.28
CA PHE A 216 -18.70 -2.59 0.26
C PHE A 216 -19.91 -3.52 0.14
N TYR A 217 -21.07 -2.98 -0.24
CA TYR A 217 -22.19 -3.79 -0.72
C TYR A 217 -23.06 -3.00 -1.70
N GLU A 218 -23.85 -3.70 -2.51
CA GLU A 218 -24.78 -3.05 -3.42
C GLU A 218 -26.10 -2.67 -2.73
N GLN A 219 -26.50 -1.41 -2.88
CA GLN A 219 -27.77 -0.87 -2.38
C GLN A 219 -28.45 -0.02 -3.45
N GLY A 220 -29.53 -0.55 -4.04
CA GLY A 220 -30.35 0.20 -5.00
C GLY A 220 -29.57 0.64 -6.25
N GLY A 221 -28.70 -0.22 -6.79
CA GLY A 221 -27.88 0.05 -7.97
C GLY A 221 -26.68 0.97 -7.71
N ARG A 222 -26.35 1.25 -6.45
CA ARG A 222 -25.14 1.97 -6.03
C ARG A 222 -24.33 1.11 -5.07
N VAL A 223 -23.02 1.31 -5.04
CA VAL A 223 -22.16 0.62 -4.07
C VAL A 223 -22.02 1.51 -2.83
N ALA A 224 -22.52 1.05 -1.69
CA ALA A 224 -22.26 1.64 -0.38
C ALA A 224 -20.85 1.25 0.09
N SER A 225 -20.14 2.15 0.79
CA SER A 225 -18.76 1.94 1.22
C SER A 225 -18.56 2.37 2.68
N GLN A 226 -18.26 1.44 3.58
CA GLN A 226 -17.83 1.80 4.93
C GLN A 226 -16.32 1.90 5.01
N TYR A 227 -15.81 3.09 5.34
CA TYR A 227 -14.41 3.35 5.60
C TYR A 227 -14.07 3.14 7.08
N TYR A 228 -12.95 2.46 7.34
CA TYR A 228 -12.37 2.21 8.66
C TYR A 228 -10.93 2.75 8.67
N PRO A 229 -10.67 3.91 9.30
CA PRO A 229 -9.32 4.46 9.34
C PRO A 229 -8.40 3.58 10.20
N ILE A 230 -7.14 3.45 9.78
CA ILE A 230 -6.14 2.66 10.51
C ILE A 230 -5.31 3.57 11.40
N PHE A 231 -4.73 4.61 10.81
CA PHE A 231 -3.93 5.60 11.53
C PHE A 231 -4.82 6.71 12.07
N ALA A 232 -4.62 7.07 13.32
CA ALA A 232 -5.24 8.25 13.89
C ALA A 232 -4.48 9.51 13.43
N PRO A 233 -5.16 10.68 13.35
CA PRO A 233 -4.49 11.92 13.00
C PRO A 233 -3.31 12.15 13.95
N PRO A 234 -2.10 12.35 13.42
CA PRO A 234 -0.96 12.63 14.28
C PRO A 234 -1.08 14.06 14.86
N ALA A 235 -0.15 14.43 15.74
CA ALA A 235 -0.08 15.80 16.25
C ALA A 235 0.07 16.80 15.07
N ASN A 236 -0.45 18.01 15.23
CA ASN A 236 -0.38 19.05 14.20
C ASN A 236 1.05 19.25 13.69
N GLY A 237 1.21 19.24 12.37
CA GLY A 237 2.51 19.42 11.72
C GLY A 237 3.35 18.14 11.62
N TYR A 238 2.95 17.03 12.22
CA TYR A 238 3.67 15.76 12.08
C TYR A 238 3.54 15.22 10.64
N GLN A 239 4.68 14.93 10.02
CA GLN A 239 4.80 14.46 8.65
C GLN A 239 5.63 13.19 8.62
N VAL A 240 5.08 12.10 8.10
CA VAL A 240 5.80 10.85 7.90
C VAL A 240 6.44 10.84 6.52
N GLU A 241 7.69 10.42 6.46
CA GLU A 241 8.42 10.31 5.20
C GLU A 241 8.21 8.93 4.56
N PHE A 242 7.92 8.97 3.27
CA PHE A 242 7.75 7.80 2.43
C PHE A 242 8.72 7.83 1.26
N GLN A 243 9.26 6.66 0.94
CA GLN A 243 9.79 6.38 -0.39
C GLN A 243 8.62 5.99 -1.28
N ILE A 244 8.38 6.78 -2.33
CA ILE A 244 7.38 6.53 -3.36
C ILE A 244 8.03 5.78 -4.50
N ASN A 245 7.33 4.78 -5.03
CA ASN A 245 7.62 4.16 -6.32
C ASN A 245 6.28 3.92 -7.00
N TRP A 246 5.92 4.76 -7.98
CA TRP A 246 4.64 4.69 -8.68
C TRP A 246 4.84 4.38 -10.16
N ASP A 247 4.09 3.40 -10.68
CA ASP A 247 4.04 3.12 -12.11
C ASP A 247 2.73 3.67 -12.71
N PRO A 248 2.79 4.70 -13.58
CA PRO A 248 1.59 5.23 -14.24
C PRO A 248 0.82 4.22 -15.08
N LEU A 249 1.47 3.14 -15.52
CA LEU A 249 0.88 2.11 -16.37
C LEU A 249 0.52 0.83 -15.58
N ALA A 250 0.91 0.74 -14.31
CA ALA A 250 0.66 -0.41 -13.44
C ALA A 250 0.36 0.04 -11.99
N LEU A 251 -0.58 0.97 -11.84
CA LEU A 251 -0.88 1.60 -10.57
C LEU A 251 -1.36 0.61 -9.48
N LEU A 252 -2.07 -0.43 -9.89
CA LEU A 252 -2.61 -1.46 -9.00
C LEU A 252 -1.65 -2.64 -8.78
N ASP A 253 -0.45 -2.63 -9.37
CA ASP A 253 0.54 -3.69 -9.12
C ASP A 253 1.35 -3.32 -7.85
N PRO A 254 1.17 -4.03 -6.71
CA PRO A 254 1.86 -3.71 -5.46
C PRO A 254 3.38 -3.92 -5.53
N LYS A 255 3.91 -4.58 -6.57
CA LYS A 255 5.36 -4.71 -6.79
C LYS A 255 5.96 -3.47 -7.47
N ARG A 256 5.13 -2.68 -8.15
CA ARG A 256 5.55 -1.51 -8.95
C ARG A 256 4.95 -0.19 -8.49
N SER A 257 3.90 -0.22 -7.68
CA SER A 257 3.21 0.96 -7.18
C SER A 257 2.99 0.85 -5.67
N TRP A 258 3.81 1.57 -4.91
CA TRP A 258 3.80 1.53 -3.44
C TRP A 258 4.38 2.81 -2.81
N MET A 259 4.11 2.99 -1.51
CA MET A 259 4.76 3.98 -0.64
C MET A 259 5.35 3.28 0.59
N LYS A 260 6.67 3.15 0.66
CA LYS A 260 7.37 2.46 1.76
C LYS A 260 7.75 3.46 2.84
N PHE A 261 7.56 3.10 4.10
CA PHE A 261 8.01 3.94 5.22
C PHE A 261 9.54 3.99 5.23
N THR A 262 10.14 5.17 5.45
CA THR A 262 11.61 5.30 5.58
C THR A 262 12.09 5.17 7.03
N GLY A 263 11.18 5.25 7.99
CA GLY A 263 11.51 5.37 9.42
C GLY A 263 11.60 6.81 9.90
N ASN A 264 11.74 7.77 8.99
CA ASN A 264 11.83 9.18 9.31
C ASN A 264 10.44 9.80 9.44
N ALA A 265 10.32 10.73 10.39
CA ALA A 265 9.19 11.63 10.50
C ALA A 265 9.68 12.99 10.99
N TYR A 266 8.91 14.02 10.67
CA TYR A 266 9.26 15.40 10.93
C TYR A 266 8.10 16.14 11.58
N ILE A 267 8.40 17.16 12.37
CA ILE A 267 7.45 18.15 12.84
C ILE A 267 7.65 19.41 12.01
N VAL A 268 6.65 19.78 11.24
CA VAL A 268 6.61 21.02 10.45
C VAL A 268 5.77 22.03 11.21
N THR A 269 6.39 23.10 11.69
CA THR A 269 5.70 24.22 12.35
C THR A 269 5.81 25.47 11.49
N ILE A 270 4.71 26.22 11.40
CA ILE A 270 4.71 27.57 10.84
C ILE A 270 4.67 28.51 12.04
N THR A 271 5.71 29.31 12.23
CA THR A 271 5.75 30.30 13.32
C THR A 271 4.76 31.43 13.03
N GLY A 272 4.39 32.21 14.06
CA GLY A 272 3.51 33.37 13.90
C GLY A 272 4.03 34.44 12.93
N GLU A 273 5.32 34.40 12.59
CA GLU A 273 5.98 35.28 11.62
C GLU A 273 5.95 34.71 10.19
N GLY A 274 5.31 33.56 9.98
CA GLY A 274 5.24 32.88 8.69
C GLY A 274 6.48 32.06 8.32
N GLN A 275 7.47 31.95 9.22
CA GLN A 275 8.66 31.13 8.99
C GLN A 275 8.35 29.65 9.29
N GLY A 276 8.66 28.77 8.34
CA GLY A 276 8.56 27.33 8.52
C GLY A 276 9.79 26.77 9.24
N ARG A 277 9.58 25.93 10.26
CA ARG A 277 10.63 25.14 10.92
C ARG A 277 10.32 23.66 10.79
N ILE A 278 11.31 22.89 10.34
CA ILE A 278 11.25 21.43 10.23
C ILE A 278 12.17 20.83 11.29
N GLU A 279 11.64 19.98 12.15
CA GLU A 279 12.40 19.23 13.15
C GLU A 279 12.21 17.74 12.92
N VAL A 280 13.22 16.92 13.24
CA VAL A 280 13.04 15.45 13.25
C VAL A 280 12.18 15.07 14.45
N ALA A 281 11.14 14.26 14.23
CA ALA A 281 10.27 13.81 15.29
C ALA A 281 10.98 12.78 16.18
N ALA A 282 11.02 13.03 17.49
CA ALA A 282 11.72 12.17 18.46
C ALA A 282 11.18 10.72 18.51
N ASN A 283 9.89 10.54 18.24
CA ASN A 283 9.24 9.23 18.25
C ASN A 283 9.39 8.47 16.92
N GLY A 284 10.17 9.01 15.96
CA GLY A 284 10.35 8.43 14.64
C GLY A 284 9.00 8.18 13.95
N ASN A 285 8.85 7.01 13.33
CA ASN A 285 7.66 6.56 12.62
C ASN A 285 6.67 5.74 13.47
N VAL A 286 6.59 5.96 14.79
CA VAL A 286 5.57 5.31 15.64
C VAL A 286 4.23 6.04 15.46
N LEU A 287 3.26 5.36 14.83
CA LEU A 287 2.02 5.96 14.37
C LEU A 287 0.87 5.69 15.33
N PRO A 288 0.09 6.71 15.71
CA PRO A 288 -1.12 6.49 16.48
C PRO A 288 -2.11 5.75 15.59
N SER A 289 -2.83 4.80 16.16
CA SER A 289 -3.84 4.04 15.42
C SER A 289 -5.23 4.21 16.00
N TRP A 290 -6.25 3.85 15.22
CA TRP A 290 -7.61 3.68 15.68
C TRP A 290 -7.86 2.28 16.26
N LEU A 291 -6.86 1.41 16.30
CA LEU A 291 -6.97 0.13 17.00
C LEU A 291 -7.15 0.40 18.50
N ARG A 292 -8.03 -0.37 19.12
CA ARG A 292 -8.35 -0.27 20.54
C ARG A 292 -8.30 -1.64 21.18
N THR A 293 -8.01 -1.63 22.47
CA THR A 293 -8.30 -2.80 23.30
C THR A 293 -9.80 -2.90 23.58
N ILE A 294 -10.26 -4.05 24.09
CA ILE A 294 -11.66 -4.21 24.57
C ILE A 294 -12.06 -3.21 25.66
N TYR A 295 -11.08 -2.59 26.33
CA TYR A 295 -11.28 -1.55 27.35
C TYR A 295 -11.10 -0.13 26.81
N GLY A 296 -11.01 0.05 25.48
CA GLY A 296 -10.89 1.35 24.85
C GLY A 296 -9.50 2.00 24.92
N LYS A 297 -8.48 1.32 25.46
CA LYS A 297 -7.09 1.83 25.41
C LYS A 297 -6.58 1.89 23.97
N ALA A 298 -5.91 2.98 23.61
CA ALA A 298 -5.31 3.18 22.29
C ALA A 298 -4.09 2.28 22.08
N LEU A 299 -3.90 1.85 20.82
CA LEU A 299 -2.75 1.09 20.38
C LEU A 299 -1.99 1.88 19.31
N TRP A 300 -0.70 1.60 19.19
CA TRP A 300 0.20 2.24 18.24
C TRP A 300 0.81 1.21 17.31
N LEU A 301 1.18 1.65 16.11
CA LEU A 301 1.78 0.82 15.09
C LEU A 301 3.15 1.38 14.74
N ARG A 302 4.18 0.53 14.73
CA ARG A 302 5.48 0.88 14.17
C ARG A 302 5.74 0.07 12.90
N PRO A 303 5.88 0.72 11.73
CA PRO A 303 6.21 0.04 10.47
C PRO A 303 7.55 -0.73 10.57
N VAL A 304 7.57 -2.00 10.15
CA VAL A 304 8.83 -2.74 9.95
C VAL A 304 9.45 -2.31 8.63
N LEU A 305 10.67 -1.79 8.67
CA LEU A 305 11.27 -1.11 7.52
C LEU A 305 11.96 -2.05 6.53
N GLU A 306 12.33 -3.27 6.96
CA GLU A 306 13.14 -4.20 6.17
C GLU A 306 12.57 -5.62 6.18
N GLY A 307 13.00 -6.43 5.21
CA GLY A 307 12.55 -7.80 5.02
C GLY A 307 11.51 -7.96 3.92
N GLU A 308 11.10 -9.20 3.69
CA GLU A 308 10.15 -9.56 2.62
C GLU A 308 8.78 -8.88 2.80
N HIS A 309 8.38 -8.67 4.06
CA HIS A 309 7.12 -8.06 4.44
C HIS A 309 7.30 -6.64 5.00
N ALA A 310 8.29 -5.89 4.52
CA ALA A 310 8.47 -4.50 4.96
C ALA A 310 7.19 -3.69 4.76
N ALA A 311 6.80 -2.93 5.79
CA ALA A 311 5.61 -2.10 5.80
C ALA A 311 5.63 -1.07 4.68
N ARG A 312 4.51 -1.00 3.96
CA ARG A 312 4.27 -0.03 2.89
C ARG A 312 2.78 0.20 2.72
N LEU A 313 2.43 1.18 1.91
CA LEU A 313 1.07 1.43 1.44
C LEU A 313 0.99 1.03 -0.02
N VAL A 314 -0.11 0.37 -0.39
CA VAL A 314 -0.40 -0.02 -1.78
C VAL A 314 -1.76 0.50 -2.18
N MET A 315 -1.94 0.78 -3.47
CA MET A 315 -3.22 1.27 -3.98
C MET A 315 -4.20 0.14 -4.22
N GLN A 316 -5.48 0.41 -3.97
CA GLN A 316 -6.58 -0.47 -4.29
C GLN A 316 -7.70 0.27 -5.02
N PRO A 317 -8.42 -0.42 -5.93
CA PRO A 317 -9.56 0.17 -6.60
C PRO A 317 -10.73 0.30 -5.63
N ARG A 318 -11.51 1.38 -5.79
CA ARG A 318 -12.80 1.56 -5.14
C ARG A 318 -13.81 2.10 -6.15
N PRO A 319 -15.13 1.97 -5.87
CA PRO A 319 -16.13 2.66 -6.68
C PRO A 319 -15.83 4.16 -6.74
N GLY A 320 -15.83 4.72 -7.95
CA GLY A 320 -15.77 6.16 -8.18
C GLY A 320 -17.09 6.85 -7.82
N ASP A 321 -17.02 8.15 -7.53
CA ASP A 321 -18.23 8.96 -7.34
C ASP A 321 -19.05 9.03 -8.63
N ASN A 322 -18.36 8.93 -9.77
CA ASN A 322 -18.92 8.73 -11.10
C ASN A 322 -18.61 7.30 -11.60
N PRO A 323 -19.58 6.57 -12.20
CA PRO A 323 -19.37 5.18 -12.64
C PRO A 323 -18.24 4.96 -13.65
N ASN A 324 -17.85 6.01 -14.38
CA ASN A 324 -16.83 5.94 -15.43
C ASN A 324 -15.46 6.46 -14.97
N GLU A 325 -15.34 6.93 -13.72
CA GLU A 325 -14.10 7.48 -13.21
C GLU A 325 -13.42 6.48 -12.28
N PRO A 326 -12.17 6.07 -12.58
CA PRO A 326 -11.44 5.21 -11.68
C PRO A 326 -11.13 5.96 -10.38
N ALA A 327 -11.45 5.35 -9.24
CA ALA A 327 -11.08 5.86 -7.94
C ALA A 327 -10.23 4.83 -7.20
N TYR A 328 -9.28 5.35 -6.43
CA TYR A 328 -8.36 4.55 -5.65
C TYR A 328 -8.32 5.06 -4.21
N TYR A 329 -7.88 4.19 -3.33
CA TYR A 329 -7.51 4.50 -1.95
C TYR A 329 -6.27 3.68 -1.59
N MET A 330 -5.65 3.97 -0.45
CA MET A 330 -4.47 3.26 0.01
C MET A 330 -4.81 2.31 1.16
N VAL A 331 -4.19 1.14 1.14
CA VAL A 331 -4.24 0.18 2.25
C VAL A 331 -2.82 -0.13 2.72
N PRO A 332 -2.61 -0.39 4.01
CA PRO A 332 -1.36 -0.96 4.49
C PRO A 332 -1.11 -2.35 3.92
N ASP A 333 0.18 -2.64 3.72
CA ASP A 333 0.72 -3.93 3.31
C ASP A 333 1.98 -4.21 4.14
N GLY A 334 2.16 -5.46 4.54
CA GLY A 334 3.32 -5.92 5.30
C GLY A 334 3.18 -5.75 6.82
N ASP A 335 4.33 -5.79 7.48
CA ASP A 335 4.49 -6.02 8.90
C ASP A 335 4.59 -4.72 9.71
N TYR A 336 3.79 -4.64 10.76
CA TYR A 336 3.83 -3.57 11.74
C TYR A 336 3.93 -4.17 13.12
N GLU A 337 4.70 -3.55 13.99
CA GLU A 337 4.76 -3.94 15.38
C GLU A 337 3.59 -3.31 16.14
N LEU A 338 2.94 -4.11 16.98
CA LEU A 338 1.81 -3.67 17.79
C LEU A 338 2.30 -3.22 19.17
N LEU A 339 2.11 -1.93 19.46
CA LEU A 339 2.65 -1.29 20.64
C LEU A 339 1.53 -0.76 21.55
N ALA A 340 1.80 -0.75 22.86
CA ALA A 340 1.06 0.08 23.80
C ALA A 340 1.43 1.56 23.62
N GLU A 341 0.70 2.46 24.29
CA GLU A 341 1.00 3.89 24.25
C GLU A 341 2.45 4.18 24.71
N PRO A 342 3.27 4.92 23.94
CA PRO A 342 4.70 5.09 24.20
C PRO A 342 5.06 5.75 25.55
N THR A 343 4.11 6.45 26.17
CA THR A 343 4.30 7.16 27.45
C THR A 343 4.06 6.29 28.68
N ALA A 344 3.52 5.09 28.52
CA ALA A 344 3.37 4.16 29.62
C ALA A 344 4.76 3.65 30.04
N ALA A 345 5.19 3.98 31.25
CA ALA A 345 6.42 3.43 31.81
C ALA A 345 6.35 1.89 31.77
N LEU A 346 7.40 1.25 31.27
CA LEU A 346 7.55 -0.20 31.10
C LEU A 346 7.16 -1.03 32.34
N ALA A 347 7.33 -0.47 33.54
CA ALA A 347 6.99 -1.12 34.79
C ALA A 347 5.47 -1.33 34.98
N ASP A 348 4.64 -0.56 34.28
CA ASP A 348 3.18 -0.56 34.39
C ASP A 348 2.48 -1.09 33.12
N ALA A 349 3.24 -1.49 32.09
CA ALA A 349 2.66 -2.10 30.89
C ALA A 349 2.04 -3.46 31.27
N PRO A 350 0.74 -3.68 31.07
CA PRO A 350 0.11 -4.94 31.41
C PRO A 350 0.74 -6.07 30.60
N ALA A 351 0.99 -7.20 31.25
CA ALA A 351 1.60 -8.38 30.63
C ALA A 351 0.83 -8.87 29.38
N GLN A 352 -0.47 -8.59 29.32
CA GLN A 352 -1.33 -8.89 28.19
C GLN A 352 -2.35 -7.77 27.96
N LEU A 353 -2.53 -7.39 26.70
CA LEU A 353 -3.61 -6.54 26.20
C LEU A 353 -4.54 -7.35 25.32
N ASN A 354 -5.79 -6.92 25.19
CA ASN A 354 -6.80 -7.59 24.38
C ASN A 354 -7.23 -6.67 23.24
N LEU A 355 -6.72 -6.89 22.03
CA LEU A 355 -7.13 -6.17 20.82
C LEU A 355 -8.60 -6.46 20.52
N LEU A 356 -9.39 -5.40 20.30
CA LEU A 356 -10.79 -5.50 19.89
C LEU A 356 -10.88 -5.96 18.43
N CYS A 357 -11.58 -7.07 18.17
CA CYS A 357 -11.71 -7.62 16.81
C CYS A 357 -13.11 -7.44 16.21
N GLY A 358 -14.14 -7.27 17.03
CA GLY A 358 -15.52 -7.12 16.58
C GLY A 358 -16.35 -6.18 17.44
N LEU A 359 -17.47 -5.70 16.89
CA LEU A 359 -18.26 -4.61 17.49
C LEU A 359 -18.82 -4.94 18.88
N ALA A 360 -19.16 -6.20 19.14
CA ALA A 360 -19.76 -6.62 20.41
C ALA A 360 -18.76 -6.70 21.58
N GLY A 361 -17.44 -6.59 21.32
CA GLY A 361 -16.42 -6.78 22.35
C GLY A 361 -16.26 -8.24 22.81
N THR A 362 -17.01 -9.17 22.24
CA THR A 362 -16.98 -10.60 22.56
C THR A 362 -15.95 -11.38 21.77
N GLU A 363 -15.25 -10.72 20.84
CA GLU A 363 -14.11 -11.26 20.09
C GLU A 363 -12.90 -10.37 20.33
N SER A 364 -11.82 -10.97 20.83
CA SER A 364 -10.57 -10.25 21.07
C SER A 364 -9.35 -11.13 20.84
N ILE A 365 -8.20 -10.49 20.58
CA ILE A 365 -6.90 -11.17 20.55
C ILE A 365 -6.11 -10.69 21.75
N GLY A 366 -5.84 -11.58 22.69
CA GLY A 366 -4.88 -11.33 23.76
C GLY A 366 -3.47 -11.38 23.18
N PHE A 367 -2.65 -10.38 23.49
CA PHE A 367 -1.27 -10.28 23.04
C PHE A 367 -0.43 -9.55 24.07
N SER A 368 0.88 -9.81 24.09
CA SER A 368 1.81 -9.02 24.89
C SER A 368 2.30 -7.83 24.07
N PRO A 369 1.96 -6.58 24.45
CA PRO A 369 2.54 -5.43 23.77
C PRO A 369 4.05 -5.41 24.02
N GLY A 370 4.82 -5.25 22.96
CA GLY A 370 6.25 -4.97 23.12
C GLY A 370 6.51 -3.50 23.40
N THR A 371 7.79 -3.14 23.41
CA THR A 371 8.23 -1.74 23.38
C THR A 371 8.85 -1.40 22.04
N CYS A 372 9.12 -0.11 21.82
CA CYS A 372 9.96 0.31 20.70
C CYS A 372 11.37 -0.31 20.74
N ALA A 373 11.88 -0.79 21.88
CA ALA A 373 13.18 -1.46 21.93
C ALA A 373 13.06 -2.98 21.73
N ALA A 374 11.92 -3.56 22.11
CA ALA A 374 11.67 -4.99 22.09
C ALA A 374 10.19 -5.24 21.75
N PRO A 375 9.81 -5.17 20.46
CA PRO A 375 8.48 -5.54 20.02
C PRO A 375 8.25 -7.03 20.29
N LEU A 376 7.06 -7.38 20.79
CA LEU A 376 6.69 -8.76 21.14
C LEU A 376 5.56 -9.32 20.27
N THR A 377 4.83 -8.45 19.57
CA THR A 377 3.69 -8.83 18.73
C THR A 377 3.74 -8.06 17.41
N MET A 378 3.49 -8.78 16.32
CA MET A 378 3.34 -8.28 14.96
C MET A 378 1.88 -8.28 14.56
N ILE A 379 1.49 -7.27 13.78
CA ILE A 379 0.30 -7.25 12.96
C ILE A 379 0.73 -7.15 11.50
N ARG A 380 0.30 -8.09 10.65
CA ARG A 380 0.56 -8.06 9.21
C ARG A 380 -0.71 -7.68 8.48
N PHE A 381 -0.61 -6.71 7.59
CA PHE A 381 -1.69 -6.36 6.67
C PHE A 381 -1.50 -7.09 5.34
N HIS A 382 -2.61 -7.67 4.86
CA HIS A 382 -2.65 -8.46 3.64
C HIS A 382 -3.60 -7.79 2.66
N PRO A 383 -3.08 -7.05 1.66
CA PRO A 383 -3.91 -6.43 0.64
C PRO A 383 -4.55 -7.49 -0.28
N TRP A 384 -5.46 -7.03 -1.13
CA TRP A 384 -6.17 -7.81 -2.14
C TRP A 384 -7.03 -8.93 -1.55
N LYS A 385 -7.70 -8.61 -0.44
CA LYS A 385 -8.65 -9.52 0.21
C LYS A 385 -10.08 -9.13 -0.14
N PRO A 386 -11.01 -10.10 -0.26
CA PRO A 386 -12.40 -9.83 -0.56
C PRO A 386 -13.02 -8.82 0.40
N ALA A 387 -13.78 -7.85 -0.12
CA ALA A 387 -14.45 -6.84 0.69
C ALA A 387 -15.80 -6.35 0.16
N PHE A 388 -16.20 -6.80 -1.04
CA PHE A 388 -17.51 -6.52 -1.60
C PHE A 388 -18.50 -7.65 -1.30
N ALA A 389 -19.60 -7.34 -0.62
CA ALA A 389 -20.71 -8.26 -0.42
C ALA A 389 -21.75 -8.04 -1.54
N PRO A 390 -21.84 -8.93 -2.55
CA PRO A 390 -22.81 -8.78 -3.63
C PRO A 390 -24.26 -8.92 -3.14
N VAL A 391 -24.48 -9.63 -2.03
CA VAL A 391 -25.80 -9.77 -1.41
C VAL A 391 -25.74 -9.40 0.06
N PHE A 392 -26.28 -8.22 0.40
CA PHE A 392 -26.43 -7.75 1.77
C PHE A 392 -27.65 -6.80 1.88
N PRO A 393 -28.42 -6.86 2.99
CA PRO A 393 -28.32 -7.77 4.13
C PRO A 393 -28.76 -9.21 3.79
N LEU A 394 -28.25 -10.21 4.51
CA LEU A 394 -28.60 -11.63 4.32
C LEU A 394 -29.91 -12.03 5.01
N THR A 395 -30.43 -11.20 5.90
CA THR A 395 -31.67 -11.48 6.63
C THR A 395 -32.66 -10.35 6.38
N ASP A 396 -33.86 -10.72 5.92
CA ASP A 396 -34.98 -9.80 5.87
C ASP A 396 -35.57 -9.61 7.27
N ALA A 397 -35.19 -8.49 7.90
CA ALA A 397 -35.71 -8.10 9.21
C ALA A 397 -37.23 -7.86 9.22
N SER A 398 -37.85 -7.64 8.05
CA SER A 398 -39.29 -7.35 7.93
C SER A 398 -40.15 -8.62 7.79
N GLY A 399 -39.59 -9.74 7.32
CA GLY A 399 -40.33 -10.98 7.04
C GLY A 399 -40.30 -12.05 8.14
N GLY A 400 -39.63 -11.80 9.27
CA GLY A 400 -39.45 -12.79 10.34
C GLY A 400 -38.42 -13.89 10.02
N THR A 401 -38.23 -14.83 10.96
CA THR A 401 -37.14 -15.82 10.92
C THR A 401 -37.21 -16.80 9.75
N ALA A 402 -38.42 -17.23 9.35
CA ALA A 402 -38.61 -18.14 8.22
C ALA A 402 -38.26 -17.47 6.87
N ALA A 403 -38.71 -16.23 6.66
CA ALA A 403 -38.38 -15.46 5.45
C ALA A 403 -36.88 -15.11 5.40
N SER A 404 -36.29 -14.76 6.55
CA SER A 404 -34.85 -14.55 6.68
C SER A 404 -34.03 -15.79 6.32
N GLY A 405 -34.47 -16.98 6.75
CA GLY A 405 -33.79 -18.24 6.43
C GLY A 405 -33.85 -18.60 4.94
N ALA A 406 -35.01 -18.42 4.32
CA ALA A 406 -35.19 -18.63 2.88
C ALA A 406 -34.36 -17.63 2.06
N PHE A 407 -34.42 -16.35 2.40
CA PHE A 407 -33.66 -15.29 1.74
C PHE A 407 -32.15 -15.54 1.82
N ARG A 408 -31.64 -15.90 3.01
CA ARG A 408 -30.23 -16.26 3.20
C ARG A 408 -29.82 -17.47 2.34
N SER A 409 -30.64 -18.52 2.30
CA SER A 409 -30.32 -19.71 1.51
C SER A 409 -30.27 -19.43 0.01
N GLN A 410 -31.17 -18.56 -0.49
CA GLN A 410 -31.20 -18.17 -1.89
C GLN A 410 -30.03 -17.24 -2.22
N ALA A 411 -29.73 -16.25 -1.37
CA ALA A 411 -28.60 -15.34 -1.50
C ALA A 411 -27.26 -16.09 -1.58
N LEU A 412 -27.05 -17.06 -0.68
CA LEU A 412 -25.82 -17.86 -0.61
C LEU A 412 -25.72 -18.90 -1.74
N ALA A 413 -26.84 -19.37 -2.29
CA ALA A 413 -26.82 -20.33 -3.39
C ALA A 413 -26.36 -19.69 -4.72
N SER A 414 -26.46 -18.36 -4.85
CA SER A 414 -26.16 -17.65 -6.10
C SER A 414 -24.89 -16.81 -6.07
N SER A 415 -24.31 -16.51 -4.90
CA SER A 415 -23.17 -15.58 -4.80
C SER A 415 -22.30 -15.82 -3.56
N PRO A 416 -20.99 -15.52 -3.62
CA PRO A 416 -20.13 -15.54 -2.44
C PRO A 416 -20.54 -14.45 -1.43
N LEU A 417 -20.20 -14.66 -0.14
CA LEU A 417 -20.46 -13.68 0.92
C LEU A 417 -19.62 -12.40 0.75
N LEU A 418 -18.37 -12.55 0.31
CA LEU A 418 -17.48 -11.49 -0.12
C LEU A 418 -16.76 -11.93 -1.39
N ASP A 419 -16.55 -11.02 -2.33
CA ASP A 419 -15.71 -11.22 -3.51
C ASP A 419 -14.67 -10.10 -3.69
N ASP A 420 -13.85 -10.27 -4.73
CA ASP A 420 -12.70 -9.43 -5.06
C ASP A 420 -13.04 -8.24 -5.97
N THR A 421 -14.32 -7.95 -6.25
CA THR A 421 -14.75 -6.83 -7.10
C THR A 421 -14.21 -5.51 -6.56
N TRP A 422 -14.33 -5.31 -5.24
CA TRP A 422 -13.73 -4.20 -4.52
C TRP A 422 -12.96 -4.76 -3.32
N PRO A 423 -11.62 -4.83 -3.39
CA PRO A 423 -10.82 -5.46 -2.37
C PRO A 423 -10.51 -4.50 -1.21
N THR A 424 -10.04 -5.09 -0.11
CA THR A 424 -9.45 -4.38 1.03
C THR A 424 -8.17 -5.06 1.52
N ALA A 425 -7.66 -4.64 2.67
CA ALA A 425 -6.66 -5.40 3.41
C ALA A 425 -7.29 -6.12 4.61
N TRP A 426 -6.94 -7.38 4.82
CA TRP A 426 -7.22 -8.08 6.07
C TRP A 426 -5.98 -8.08 6.95
N LEU A 427 -6.12 -8.49 8.21
CA LEU A 427 -5.00 -8.50 9.14
C LEU A 427 -4.76 -9.89 9.73
N SER A 428 -3.56 -10.11 10.22
CA SER A 428 -3.19 -11.24 11.07
C SER A 428 -2.34 -10.73 12.23
N VAL A 429 -2.46 -11.37 13.39
CA VAL A 429 -1.70 -10.99 14.60
C VAL A 429 -0.96 -12.21 15.11
N ALA A 430 0.32 -12.06 15.44
CA ALA A 430 1.13 -13.13 16.01
C ALA A 430 2.30 -12.57 16.83
N PRO A 431 2.94 -13.38 17.69
CA PRO A 431 4.19 -13.02 18.34
C PRO A 431 5.31 -12.69 17.32
N SER A 432 6.16 -11.72 17.64
CA SER A 432 7.35 -11.38 16.85
C SER A 432 8.48 -12.39 17.10
N GLY A 433 8.42 -13.52 16.41
CA GLY A 433 9.48 -14.55 16.46
C GLY A 433 9.63 -15.25 17.81
N ALA A 434 10.73 -15.97 17.98
CA ALA A 434 10.94 -17.00 19.01
C ALA A 434 11.25 -16.47 20.43
N VAL A 435 10.66 -15.34 20.86
CA VAL A 435 10.69 -14.99 22.28
C VAL A 435 9.88 -16.05 23.03
N ALA A 436 10.58 -16.89 23.78
CA ALA A 436 9.98 -18.00 24.49
C ALA A 436 8.87 -17.49 25.43
N ASN A 437 7.71 -18.14 25.38
CA ASN A 437 6.51 -17.86 26.18
C ASN A 437 5.71 -16.59 25.81
N THR A 438 5.93 -16.02 24.62
CA THR A 438 5.00 -15.02 24.07
C THR A 438 3.96 -15.72 23.22
N GLU A 439 2.70 -15.70 23.63
CA GLU A 439 1.57 -16.24 22.86
C GLU A 439 0.58 -15.12 22.55
N ALA A 440 0.04 -15.13 21.33
CA ALA A 440 -1.18 -14.40 21.04
C ALA A 440 -2.33 -15.39 20.98
N VAL A 441 -3.47 -15.06 21.60
CA VAL A 441 -4.60 -15.98 21.74
C VAL A 441 -5.87 -15.28 21.29
N TYR A 442 -6.61 -15.88 20.38
CA TYR A 442 -7.92 -15.42 19.99
C TYR A 442 -8.99 -15.98 20.94
N TYR A 443 -9.77 -15.08 21.50
CA TYR A 443 -10.88 -15.35 22.40
C TYR A 443 -12.19 -14.98 21.71
N ALA A 444 -13.19 -15.85 21.83
CA ALA A 444 -14.53 -15.55 21.35
C ALA A 444 -15.61 -16.06 22.30
N GLN A 445 -16.65 -15.26 22.50
CA GLN A 445 -17.80 -15.61 23.34
C GLN A 445 -19.14 -15.34 22.66
N PRO A 446 -20.19 -16.09 23.03
CA PRO A 446 -21.55 -15.76 22.62
C PRO A 446 -22.02 -14.44 23.25
N GLU A 447 -22.65 -13.56 22.48
CA GLU A 447 -23.20 -12.28 22.96
C GLU A 447 -24.18 -12.42 24.14
N GLN A 448 -24.90 -13.55 24.21
CA GLN A 448 -25.92 -13.81 25.22
C GLN A 448 -25.38 -14.42 26.52
N ALA A 449 -24.08 -14.71 26.59
CA ALA A 449 -23.46 -15.48 27.68
C ALA A 449 -22.13 -14.86 28.16
N ALA A 450 -22.05 -13.54 28.24
CA ALA A 450 -20.97 -12.87 28.97
C ALA A 450 -21.14 -13.15 30.47
N LEU A 451 -20.86 -14.39 30.89
CA LEU A 451 -20.73 -14.74 32.29
C LEU A 451 -19.41 -14.15 32.80
N TYR A 452 -19.48 -13.51 33.95
CA TYR A 452 -18.28 -13.18 34.71
C TYR A 452 -17.65 -14.47 35.24
N ASP A 453 -16.33 -14.58 35.12
CA ASP A 453 -15.62 -15.72 35.68
C ASP A 453 -15.50 -15.56 37.20
N ALA A 454 -16.35 -16.25 37.94
CA ALA A 454 -16.15 -16.51 39.36
C ALA A 454 -15.50 -17.89 39.52
N GLY A 455 -14.34 -18.10 38.88
CA GLY A 455 -13.53 -19.29 39.10
C GLY A 455 -13.26 -19.47 40.60
N GLN A 456 -13.39 -20.70 41.11
CA GLN A 456 -13.44 -21.00 42.55
C GLN A 456 -12.19 -20.63 43.36
N ASP A 457 -11.12 -20.13 42.73
CA ASP A 457 -9.89 -19.64 43.36
C ASP A 457 -9.53 -18.19 42.97
N ALA A 458 -10.44 -17.45 42.32
CA ALA A 458 -10.18 -16.06 41.96
C ALA A 458 -10.26 -15.18 43.22
N PRO A 459 -9.20 -14.44 43.59
CA PRO A 459 -9.28 -13.48 44.70
C PRO A 459 -10.42 -12.49 44.42
N ALA A 460 -11.12 -12.05 45.48
CA ALA A 460 -12.34 -11.23 45.42
C ALA A 460 -12.28 -9.97 44.53
N ALA A 461 -11.09 -9.58 44.06
CA ALA A 461 -10.85 -8.50 43.09
C ALA A 461 -11.26 -8.83 41.63
N ASN A 462 -11.51 -10.10 41.28
CA ASN A 462 -11.69 -10.52 39.87
C ASN A 462 -13.13 -10.90 39.47
N ILE A 463 -14.12 -10.71 40.35
CA ILE A 463 -15.53 -11.09 40.12
C ILE A 463 -16.17 -10.36 38.92
N LEU A 464 -15.59 -9.24 38.47
CA LEU A 464 -16.08 -8.46 37.32
C LEU A 464 -15.24 -8.65 36.05
N GLN A 465 -14.28 -9.59 36.04
CA GLN A 465 -13.50 -9.85 34.83
C GLN A 465 -14.34 -10.61 33.80
N LEU A 466 -14.21 -10.18 32.54
CA LEU A 466 -14.80 -10.87 31.41
C LEU A 466 -14.21 -12.29 31.37
N PHE A 467 -15.06 -13.32 31.35
CA PHE A 467 -14.58 -14.66 31.02
C PHE A 467 -13.93 -14.57 29.63
N GLN A 468 -12.77 -15.18 29.42
CA GLN A 468 -12.12 -15.19 28.10
C GLN A 468 -12.01 -16.65 27.66
N ALA A 469 -12.86 -17.06 26.72
CA ALA A 469 -12.88 -18.43 26.21
C ALA A 469 -11.87 -18.56 25.05
N PRO A 470 -10.69 -19.18 25.25
CA PRO A 470 -9.70 -19.29 24.19
C PRO A 470 -10.21 -20.22 23.08
N VAL A 471 -10.03 -19.81 21.83
CA VAL A 471 -10.46 -20.57 20.65
C VAL A 471 -9.27 -21.03 19.82
N ALA A 472 -8.29 -20.15 19.60
CA ALA A 472 -7.08 -20.44 18.84
C ALA A 472 -5.87 -19.73 19.47
N VAL A 473 -4.72 -20.40 19.47
CA VAL A 473 -3.43 -19.80 19.81
C VAL A 473 -2.74 -19.42 18.51
N PHE A 474 -1.97 -18.34 18.47
CA PHE A 474 -1.22 -17.90 17.29
C PHE A 474 0.26 -18.07 17.54
N ASP A 475 0.92 -18.71 16.57
CA ASP A 475 2.36 -18.77 16.42
C ASP A 475 2.82 -17.82 15.31
N SER A 476 4.13 -17.77 15.03
CA SER A 476 4.68 -16.93 13.96
C SER A 476 4.08 -17.23 12.59
N ASP A 477 3.77 -18.50 12.32
CA ASP A 477 3.22 -18.97 11.04
C ASP A 477 1.76 -18.50 10.86
N SER A 478 1.09 -18.14 11.95
CA SER A 478 -0.24 -17.55 11.93
C SER A 478 -0.29 -16.18 11.25
N LEU A 479 0.85 -15.52 10.99
CA LEU A 479 0.91 -14.31 10.17
C LEU A 479 0.51 -14.54 8.70
N ASP A 480 0.48 -15.78 8.22
CA ASP A 480 0.01 -16.08 6.86
C ASP A 480 -1.51 -16.32 6.80
N HIS A 481 -2.19 -16.30 7.95
CA HIS A 481 -3.63 -16.49 8.07
C HIS A 481 -4.34 -15.16 8.36
N SER A 482 -4.64 -14.42 7.30
CA SER A 482 -5.35 -13.14 7.38
C SER A 482 -6.86 -13.30 7.62
N TYR A 483 -7.48 -12.38 8.35
CA TYR A 483 -8.92 -12.33 8.60
C TYR A 483 -9.44 -10.89 8.72
N PRO A 484 -10.73 -10.64 8.43
CA PRO A 484 -11.26 -9.28 8.42
C PRO A 484 -11.43 -8.74 9.84
N VAL A 485 -10.94 -7.52 10.08
CA VAL A 485 -11.17 -6.78 11.31
C VAL A 485 -11.66 -5.39 10.97
N ALA A 486 -12.68 -4.94 11.71
CA ALA A 486 -13.25 -3.61 11.59
C ALA A 486 -12.73 -2.71 12.72
N ILE A 487 -12.26 -1.51 12.37
CA ILE A 487 -11.62 -0.58 13.30
C ILE A 487 -12.63 0.50 13.70
N TYR A 488 -13.45 0.21 14.73
CA TYR A 488 -14.62 1.03 15.05
C TYR A 488 -14.32 2.40 15.66
N ALA A 489 -13.19 2.56 16.34
CA ALA A 489 -12.94 3.76 17.14
C ALA A 489 -12.79 5.05 16.32
N GLY A 490 -12.47 4.93 15.03
CA GLY A 490 -12.35 6.06 14.10
C GLY A 490 -13.55 6.22 13.16
N LEU A 491 -14.66 5.51 13.39
CA LEU A 491 -15.87 5.71 12.60
C LEU A 491 -16.44 7.09 12.89
N ALA A 492 -16.56 7.91 11.84
CA ALA A 492 -17.28 9.17 11.94
C ALA A 492 -18.79 8.91 12.05
N ASP A 493 -19.48 9.69 12.89
CA ASP A 493 -20.92 9.58 13.16
C ASP A 493 -21.77 9.83 11.90
N GLY A 494 -21.90 8.85 11.01
CA GLY A 494 -22.90 8.75 9.94
C GLY A 494 -22.98 9.89 8.90
N LYS A 495 -22.14 10.91 9.00
CA LYS A 495 -22.15 12.12 8.14
C LYS A 495 -21.14 12.10 7.00
N VAL A 496 -20.31 11.06 6.93
CA VAL A 496 -19.40 10.89 5.79
C VAL A 496 -20.23 10.38 4.61
N SER A 497 -20.26 11.17 3.54
CA SER A 497 -20.86 10.80 2.25
C SER A 497 -20.43 9.38 1.85
N GLY A 498 -21.40 8.47 1.67
CA GLY A 498 -21.18 7.12 1.17
C GLY A 498 -20.93 6.02 2.23
N GLY A 499 -20.87 6.37 3.52
CA GLY A 499 -20.78 5.40 4.63
C GLY A 499 -21.99 4.47 4.74
N PHE A 500 -21.85 3.36 5.47
CA PHE A 500 -23.00 2.51 5.75
C PHE A 500 -24.01 3.26 6.63
N PRO A 501 -25.32 3.01 6.46
CA PRO A 501 -26.32 3.40 7.45
C PRO A 501 -25.93 2.86 8.84
N ALA A 502 -26.24 3.59 9.91
CA ALA A 502 -25.81 3.23 11.28
C ALA A 502 -26.21 1.79 11.70
N GLY A 503 -27.36 1.28 11.23
CA GLY A 503 -27.80 -0.10 11.49
C GLY A 503 -27.06 -1.16 10.66
N ASP A 504 -26.41 -0.77 9.58
CA ASP A 504 -25.81 -1.68 8.60
C ASP A 504 -24.40 -2.09 9.00
N VAL A 505 -23.66 -1.20 9.67
CA VAL A 505 -22.33 -1.54 10.25
C VAL A 505 -22.41 -2.77 11.14
N ARG A 506 -23.33 -2.79 12.11
CA ARG A 506 -23.51 -3.93 13.01
C ARG A 506 -24.01 -5.17 12.27
N ARG A 507 -24.96 -5.02 11.34
CA ARG A 507 -25.49 -6.15 10.57
C ARG A 507 -24.42 -6.78 9.68
N PHE A 508 -23.62 -5.95 9.01
CA PHE A 508 -22.52 -6.38 8.14
C PHE A 508 -21.46 -7.13 8.94
N GLU A 509 -21.07 -6.60 10.10
CA GLU A 509 -20.17 -7.27 11.02
C GLU A 509 -20.68 -8.67 11.40
N MET A 510 -21.92 -8.77 11.89
CA MET A 510 -22.48 -10.03 12.39
C MET A 510 -22.73 -11.07 11.28
N GLN A 511 -23.15 -10.63 10.09
CA GLN A 511 -23.57 -11.51 9.00
C GLN A 511 -22.43 -11.89 8.07
N ILE A 512 -21.44 -11.01 7.90
CA ILE A 512 -20.38 -11.16 6.91
C ILE A 512 -19.03 -11.33 7.62
N LEU A 513 -18.50 -10.30 8.28
CA LEU A 513 -17.11 -10.31 8.77
C LEU A 513 -16.85 -11.36 9.85
N ASN A 514 -17.79 -11.53 10.78
CA ASN A 514 -17.71 -12.54 11.84
C ASN A 514 -17.62 -13.97 11.27
N HIS A 515 -18.31 -14.25 10.16
CA HIS A 515 -18.27 -15.55 9.51
C HIS A 515 -16.85 -15.91 9.04
N PHE A 516 -16.23 -15.02 8.26
CA PHE A 516 -14.87 -15.22 7.77
C PHE A 516 -13.83 -15.32 8.90
N ARG A 517 -13.95 -14.48 9.94
CA ARG A 517 -13.06 -14.63 11.12
C ARG A 517 -13.18 -16.00 11.75
N LYS A 518 -14.40 -16.47 12.06
CA LYS A 518 -14.62 -17.77 12.70
C LYS A 518 -14.15 -18.95 11.85
N GLU A 519 -14.33 -18.86 10.53
CA GLU A 519 -13.82 -19.84 9.59
C GLU A 519 -12.29 -19.93 9.66
N THR A 520 -11.59 -18.80 9.55
CA THR A 520 -10.12 -18.75 9.65
C THR A 520 -9.64 -19.29 11.00
N MET A 521 -10.24 -18.87 12.11
CA MET A 521 -9.86 -19.34 13.45
C MET A 521 -10.06 -20.85 13.62
N SER A 522 -11.14 -21.39 13.06
CA SER A 522 -11.39 -22.84 13.07
C SER A 522 -10.34 -23.60 12.25
N GLY A 523 -9.89 -23.03 11.13
CA GLY A 523 -8.81 -23.57 10.30
C GLY A 523 -7.47 -23.64 11.05
N ILE A 524 -7.09 -22.54 11.73
CA ILE A 524 -5.87 -22.48 12.55
C ILE A 524 -5.90 -23.56 13.65
N LEU A 525 -7.02 -23.67 14.37
CA LEU A 525 -7.19 -24.69 15.41
C LEU A 525 -7.07 -26.12 14.86
N ALA A 526 -7.64 -26.37 13.68
CA ALA A 526 -7.55 -27.68 13.03
C ALA A 526 -6.10 -28.03 12.66
N ALA A 527 -5.34 -27.08 12.10
CA ALA A 527 -3.92 -27.27 11.77
C ALA A 527 -3.08 -27.60 13.01
N GLN A 528 -3.32 -26.90 14.12
CA GLN A 528 -2.62 -27.13 15.38
C GLN A 528 -2.87 -28.53 15.96
N ARG A 529 -4.12 -29.01 15.90
CA ARG A 529 -4.46 -30.38 16.36
C ARG A 529 -3.72 -31.45 15.57
N VAL A 530 -3.54 -31.25 14.25
CA VAL A 530 -2.78 -32.17 13.40
C VAL A 530 -1.30 -32.17 13.79
N LEU A 531 -0.71 -31.01 14.05
CA LEU A 531 0.70 -30.89 14.48
C LEU A 531 0.96 -31.57 15.83
N VAL A 532 0.07 -31.38 16.81
CA VAL A 532 0.18 -32.05 18.13
C VAL A 532 0.09 -33.56 17.97
N ALA A 533 -0.90 -34.06 17.21
CA ALA A 533 -1.05 -35.49 16.97
C ALA A 533 0.16 -36.10 16.23
N ALA A 534 0.79 -35.37 15.30
CA ALA A 534 2.00 -35.80 14.61
C ALA A 534 3.21 -35.87 15.54
N LYS A 535 3.39 -34.88 16.43
CA LYS A 535 4.46 -34.87 17.45
C LYS A 535 4.29 -36.03 18.44
N ASP A 536 3.07 -36.31 18.90
CA ASP A 536 2.78 -37.43 19.79
C ASP A 536 3.10 -38.78 19.14
N LYS A 537 2.79 -38.94 17.84
CA LYS A 537 3.10 -40.15 17.08
C LYS A 537 4.61 -40.33 16.86
N ALA A 538 5.35 -39.25 16.63
CA ALA A 538 6.81 -39.27 16.50
C ALA A 538 7.51 -39.58 17.84
N GLY A 539 7.01 -39.01 18.95
CA GLY A 539 7.49 -39.29 20.30
C GLY A 539 7.28 -40.75 20.69
N ARG A 540 6.11 -41.34 20.40
CA ARG A 540 5.83 -42.76 20.64
C ARG A 540 6.68 -43.71 19.80
N ARG A 541 7.13 -43.31 18.60
CA ARG A 541 8.06 -44.13 17.79
C ARG A 541 9.49 -44.12 18.33
N ARG A 542 9.93 -43.03 18.97
CA ARG A 542 11.26 -42.95 19.62
C ARG A 542 11.32 -43.74 20.92
N SER A 543 10.22 -43.85 21.67
CA SER A 543 10.15 -44.69 22.89
C SER A 543 9.99 -46.19 22.62
N GLN A 544 9.80 -46.59 21.36
CA GLN A 544 9.77 -47.99 20.90
C GLN A 544 11.05 -48.41 20.14
N ALA A 545 12.14 -47.63 20.23
CA ALA A 545 13.43 -48.08 19.72
C ALA A 545 13.87 -49.33 20.50
N PRO A 546 14.27 -50.42 19.81
CA PRO A 546 14.69 -51.64 20.50
C PRO A 546 15.91 -51.34 21.38
N PRO A 547 16.01 -51.97 22.57
CA PRO A 547 17.13 -51.73 23.47
C PRO A 547 18.46 -52.04 22.76
N PRO A 548 19.54 -51.31 23.07
CA PRO A 548 20.84 -51.56 22.47
C PRO A 548 21.26 -53.01 22.72
N LEU A 549 21.63 -53.70 21.65
CA LEU A 549 22.18 -55.05 21.70
C LEU A 549 23.42 -55.04 22.59
N VAL A 550 23.32 -55.69 23.74
CA VAL A 550 24.44 -55.94 24.64
C VAL A 550 25.37 -56.92 23.94
N THR A 551 26.47 -56.42 23.38
CA THR A 551 27.59 -57.26 22.94
C THR A 551 28.40 -57.67 24.16
N THR A 552 28.27 -58.93 24.58
CA THR A 552 29.18 -59.55 25.55
C THR A 552 30.52 -59.88 24.88
N THR A 553 31.61 -59.36 25.43
CA THR A 553 32.98 -59.85 25.23
C THR A 553 33.50 -60.49 26.50
#